data_AF-A0A161M7E7-F1
#
_entry.id   AF-A0A161M7E7-F1
#
_cell.length_a   1.000
_cell.length_b   1.000
_cell.length_c   1.000
_cell.angle_alpha   90.00
_cell.angle_beta   90.00
_cell.angle_gamma   90.00
#
_symmetry.space_group_name_H-M   'P 1'
#
loop_
_entity.id
_entity.type
_entity.pdbx_description
1 polymer ?
#
loop_
_entity_poly.entity_id
_entity_poly.type
_entity_poly.pdbx_seq_one_letter_code
_entity_poly.pdbx_strand_id
1 'polypeptide(L)'
;KLLQAQLDPVWNQLNAKTKQLICDLKTLRSVIVALTQSDCVRLHKLLLSLRSKEYTSKNAGWMMLDAAETLFITAKSRLFNSKQDLCLEHNPKWETLNEVLIEVERDDESKDSQSTVLILVESRYTVTQLKEVLTVGAEEMLSDKYKLFFGSDGSLKEDSQNT
;
A
#
# COMPACT_ATOMS: atom_id res chain seq x y z
N LYS A 1 12.60 -2.09 -15.40
CA LYS A 1 12.64 -1.84 -16.86
C LYS A 1 13.98 -2.25 -17.46
N LEU A 2 15.11 -1.78 -16.92
CA LEU A 2 16.45 -2.18 -17.39
C LEU A 2 16.70 -3.70 -17.40
N LEU A 3 16.42 -4.38 -16.28
CA LEU A 3 16.68 -5.82 -16.15
C LEU A 3 15.89 -6.68 -17.14
N GLN A 4 14.67 -6.28 -17.52
CA GLN A 4 13.88 -7.02 -18.49
C GLN A 4 14.45 -6.82 -19.91
N ALA A 5 14.78 -5.58 -20.29
CA ALA A 5 15.40 -5.30 -21.59
C ALA A 5 16.72 -6.04 -21.82
N GLN A 6 17.49 -6.30 -20.75
CA GLN A 6 18.74 -7.07 -20.83
C GLN A 6 18.51 -8.58 -20.96
N LEU A 7 17.37 -9.08 -20.46
CA LEU A 7 17.05 -10.51 -20.44
C LEU A 7 16.17 -10.94 -21.61
N ASP A 8 15.49 -10.01 -22.27
CA ASP A 8 14.65 -10.28 -23.45
C ASP A 8 15.41 -11.03 -24.57
N PRO A 9 16.67 -10.69 -24.94
CA PRO A 9 17.41 -11.39 -25.99
C PRO A 9 17.73 -12.86 -25.68
N VAL A 10 17.84 -13.21 -24.39
CA VAL A 10 18.21 -14.56 -23.92
C VAL A 10 17.05 -15.27 -23.20
N TRP A 11 15.83 -14.72 -23.29
CA TRP A 11 14.70 -15.18 -22.48
C TRP A 11 14.38 -16.67 -22.65
N ASN A 12 14.50 -17.17 -23.88
CA ASN A 12 14.25 -18.58 -24.20
C ASN A 12 15.32 -19.52 -23.64
N GLN A 13 16.52 -19.02 -23.35
CA GLN A 13 17.64 -19.79 -22.80
C GLN A 13 17.62 -19.85 -21.26
N LEU A 14 16.83 -18.99 -20.62
CA LEU A 14 16.71 -18.97 -19.15
C LEU A 14 15.90 -20.16 -18.66
N ASN A 15 16.40 -20.81 -17.61
CA ASN A 15 15.69 -21.87 -16.91
C ASN A 15 14.46 -21.34 -16.17
N ALA A 16 13.54 -22.25 -15.81
CA ALA A 16 12.29 -21.90 -15.14
C ALA A 16 12.52 -21.20 -13.78
N LYS A 17 13.55 -21.61 -13.04
CA LYS A 17 13.89 -21.03 -11.73
C LYS A 17 14.29 -19.56 -11.84
N THR A 18 15.14 -19.20 -12.81
CA THR A 18 15.54 -17.82 -13.07
C THR A 18 14.35 -16.96 -13.50
N LYS A 19 13.47 -17.49 -14.36
CA LYS A 19 12.22 -16.81 -14.75
C LYS A 19 11.34 -16.53 -13.54
N GLN A 20 11.22 -17.49 -12.61
CA GLN A 20 10.46 -17.31 -11.38
C GLN A 20 11.07 -16.24 -10.47
N LEU A 21 12.40 -16.23 -10.28
CA LEU A 21 13.07 -15.20 -9.49
C LEU A 21 12.82 -13.79 -10.05
N ILE A 22 12.78 -13.65 -11.38
CA ILE A 22 12.47 -12.36 -12.03
C ILE A 22 11.02 -11.94 -11.74
N CYS A 23 10.08 -12.89 -11.78
CA CYS A 23 8.70 -12.63 -11.38
C CYS A 23 8.59 -12.19 -9.92
N ASP A 24 9.30 -12.85 -9.01
CA ASP A 24 9.31 -12.50 -7.60
C ASP A 24 9.91 -11.11 -7.36
N LEU A 25 10.99 -10.75 -8.07
CA LEU A 25 11.56 -9.39 -8.03
C LEU A 25 10.56 -8.32 -8.50
N LYS A 26 9.73 -8.64 -9.51
CA LYS A 26 8.65 -7.73 -9.94
C LYS A 26 7.60 -7.59 -8.86
N THR A 27 7.22 -8.68 -8.19
CA THR A 27 6.28 -8.64 -7.06
C THR A 27 6.81 -7.81 -5.90
N LEU A 28 8.06 -8.06 -5.48
CA LEU A 28 8.71 -7.33 -4.39
C LEU A 28 8.82 -5.83 -4.71
N ARG A 29 9.14 -5.48 -5.96
CA ARG A 29 9.10 -4.09 -6.41
C ARG A 29 7.71 -3.47 -6.25
N SER A 30 6.65 -4.19 -6.64
CA SER A 30 5.27 -3.72 -6.46
C SER A 30 4.92 -3.52 -4.98
N VAL A 31 5.39 -4.39 -4.09
CA VAL A 31 5.21 -4.23 -2.63
C VAL A 31 5.90 -2.98 -2.12
N ILE A 32 7.14 -2.71 -2.53
CA ILE A 32 7.89 -1.49 -2.14
C ILE A 32 7.17 -0.22 -2.63
N VAL A 33 6.66 -0.23 -3.86
CA VAL A 33 5.88 0.89 -4.40
C VAL A 33 4.60 1.08 -3.60
N ALA A 34 3.87 0.01 -3.30
CA ALA A 34 2.67 0.07 -2.48
C ALA A 34 2.96 0.63 -1.08
N LEU A 35 4.06 0.22 -0.44
CA LEU A 35 4.46 0.70 0.88
C LEU A 35 4.65 2.23 0.94
N THR A 36 5.12 2.82 -0.16
CA THR A 36 5.45 4.26 -0.21
C THR A 36 4.33 5.12 -0.78
N GLN A 37 3.44 4.55 -1.60
CA GLN A 37 2.42 5.29 -2.34
C GLN A 37 0.98 4.98 -1.92
N SER A 38 0.74 3.88 -1.21
CA SER A 38 -0.61 3.44 -0.82
C SER A 38 -0.87 3.58 0.69
N ASP A 39 -2.15 3.44 1.07
CA ASP A 39 -2.57 3.37 2.47
C ASP A 39 -2.32 1.99 3.11
N CYS A 40 -2.32 1.96 4.44
CA CYS A 40 -2.06 0.76 5.23
C CYS A 40 -3.02 -0.39 4.89
N VAL A 41 -4.31 -0.08 4.69
CA VAL A 41 -5.35 -1.06 4.34
C VAL A 41 -5.05 -1.73 3.00
N ARG A 42 -4.73 -0.96 1.96
CA ARG A 42 -4.42 -1.51 0.63
C ARG A 42 -3.12 -2.31 0.61
N LEU A 43 -2.09 -1.85 1.32
CA LEU A 43 -0.86 -2.62 1.50
C LEU A 43 -1.15 -3.99 2.13
N HIS A 44 -1.94 -4.00 3.22
CA HIS A 44 -2.30 -5.23 3.90
C HIS A 44 -3.09 -6.17 2.98
N LYS A 45 -4.05 -5.65 2.21
CA LYS A 45 -4.78 -6.42 1.19
C LYS A 45 -3.86 -7.02 0.13
N LEU A 46 -2.89 -6.25 -0.36
CA LEU A 46 -1.89 -6.75 -1.31
C LEU A 46 -1.11 -7.91 -0.69
N LEU A 47 -0.60 -7.73 0.53
CA LEU A 47 0.15 -8.77 1.23
C LEU A 47 -0.67 -10.04 1.43
N LEU A 48 -1.94 -9.92 1.84
CA LEU A 48 -2.84 -11.08 1.96
C LEU A 48 -3.02 -11.83 0.63
N SER A 49 -3.10 -11.10 -0.50
CA SER A 49 -3.17 -11.75 -1.82
C SER A 49 -1.92 -12.57 -2.15
N LEU A 50 -0.75 -12.15 -1.65
CA LEU A 50 0.51 -12.89 -1.78
C LEU A 50 0.57 -14.11 -0.85
N ARG A 51 -0.22 -14.15 0.23
CA ARG A 51 -0.30 -15.33 1.11
C ARG A 51 -1.27 -16.40 0.60
N SER A 52 -1.95 -16.17 -0.52
CA SER A 52 -2.82 -17.15 -1.16
C SER A 52 -2.05 -18.44 -1.50
N LYS A 53 -2.70 -19.60 -1.30
CA LYS A 53 -2.10 -20.92 -1.61
C LYS A 53 -1.59 -21.01 -3.05
N GLU A 54 -2.27 -20.33 -3.97
CA GLU A 54 -1.88 -20.27 -5.38
C GLU A 54 -0.52 -19.57 -5.59
N TYR A 55 -0.29 -18.42 -4.93
CA TYR A 55 0.98 -17.71 -5.05
C TYR A 55 2.11 -18.44 -4.33
N THR A 56 1.84 -18.98 -3.14
CA THR A 56 2.83 -19.70 -2.32
C THR A 56 3.37 -20.95 -3.02
N SER A 57 2.55 -21.63 -3.82
CA SER A 57 3.00 -22.79 -4.61
C SER A 57 3.88 -22.42 -5.80
N LYS A 58 3.82 -21.17 -6.28
CA LYS A 58 4.47 -20.75 -7.54
C LYS A 58 5.71 -19.90 -7.32
N ASN A 59 5.85 -19.23 -6.17
CA ASN A 59 7.00 -18.37 -5.89
C ASN A 59 8.29 -19.16 -5.58
N ALA A 60 9.45 -18.49 -5.63
CA ALA A 60 10.76 -19.11 -5.40
C ALA A 60 11.09 -19.34 -3.91
N GLY A 61 10.09 -19.36 -3.03
CA GLY A 61 10.23 -19.64 -1.59
C GLY A 61 10.50 -18.41 -0.72
N TRP A 62 10.57 -17.20 -1.27
CA TRP A 62 10.88 -16.00 -0.46
C TRP A 62 9.81 -15.70 0.60
N MET A 63 8.57 -16.16 0.38
CA MET A 63 7.47 -16.06 1.35
C MET A 63 7.69 -16.91 2.60
N MET A 64 8.59 -17.91 2.56
CA MET A 64 8.93 -18.76 3.70
C MET A 64 10.10 -18.21 4.53
N LEU A 65 10.64 -17.05 4.16
CA LEU A 65 11.74 -16.41 4.89
C LEU A 65 11.20 -15.63 6.09
N ASP A 66 11.97 -15.59 7.18
CA ASP A 66 11.64 -14.79 8.38
C ASP A 66 11.46 -13.29 8.06
N ALA A 67 12.15 -12.81 7.02
CA ALA A 67 12.00 -11.44 6.52
C ALA A 67 10.60 -11.19 5.94
N ALA A 68 10.00 -12.18 5.28
CA ALA A 68 8.63 -12.09 4.80
C ALA A 68 7.67 -12.07 5.99
N GLU A 69 7.86 -12.93 6.99
CA GLU A 69 7.04 -12.94 8.20
C GLU A 69 7.09 -11.59 8.94
N THR A 70 8.28 -11.01 9.08
CA THR A 70 8.47 -9.68 9.66
C THR A 70 7.69 -8.61 8.88
N LEU A 71 7.67 -8.68 7.55
CA LEU A 71 6.88 -7.77 6.71
C LEU A 71 5.37 -7.90 6.98
N PHE A 72 4.85 -9.13 7.13
CA PHE A 72 3.44 -9.35 7.44
C PHE A 72 3.07 -8.82 8.82
N ILE A 73 3.88 -9.12 9.84
CA ILE A 73 3.67 -8.66 11.21
C ILE A 73 3.69 -7.13 11.27
N THR A 74 4.73 -6.50 10.70
CA THR A 74 4.88 -5.04 10.69
C THR A 74 3.82 -4.33 9.85
N ALA A 75 3.31 -4.95 8.79
CA ALA A 75 2.19 -4.40 8.03
C ALA A 75 0.87 -4.50 8.81
N LYS A 76 0.65 -5.61 9.53
CA LYS A 76 -0.54 -5.79 10.39
C LYS A 76 -0.56 -4.81 11.57
N SER A 77 0.59 -4.51 12.17
CA SER A 77 0.68 -3.52 13.25
C SER A 77 0.33 -2.09 12.82
N ARG A 78 0.27 -1.80 11.51
CA ARG A 78 -0.21 -0.50 10.98
C ARG A 78 -1.73 -0.37 10.95
N LEU A 79 -2.45 -1.48 11.16
CA LEU A 79 -3.91 -1.51 11.18
C LEU A 79 -4.47 -1.76 12.58
N PHE A 80 -3.69 -2.40 13.45
CA PHE A 80 -4.12 -2.82 14.77
C PHE A 80 -3.12 -2.38 15.82
N ASN A 81 -3.63 -1.86 16.94
CA ASN A 81 -2.81 -1.56 18.10
C ASN A 81 -2.41 -2.86 18.85
N SER A 82 -1.63 -2.73 19.93
CA SER A 82 -1.23 -3.87 20.78
C SER A 82 -2.39 -4.58 21.47
N LYS A 83 -3.56 -3.95 21.57
CA LYS A 83 -4.80 -4.50 22.13
C LYS A 83 -5.71 -5.13 21.06
N GLN A 84 -5.27 -5.17 19.80
CA GLN A 84 -6.05 -5.61 18.64
C GLN A 84 -7.26 -4.72 18.29
N ASP A 85 -7.30 -3.49 18.78
CA ASP A 85 -8.28 -2.52 18.30
C ASP A 85 -7.85 -1.98 16.93
N LEU A 86 -8.82 -1.74 16.06
CA LEU A 86 -8.59 -1.15 14.74
C LEU A 86 -8.06 0.29 14.92
N CYS A 87 -6.79 0.48 14.56
CA CYS A 87 -6.10 1.77 14.60
C CYS A 87 -5.31 1.89 13.30
N LEU A 88 -5.87 2.62 12.33
CA LEU A 88 -5.34 2.71 10.98
C LEU A 88 -4.29 3.82 10.92
N GLU A 89 -3.05 3.46 10.59
CA GLU A 89 -1.94 4.41 10.45
C GLU A 89 -2.19 5.36 9.27
N HIS A 90 -2.10 6.66 9.53
CA HIS A 90 -2.16 7.70 8.50
C HIS A 90 -0.85 7.78 7.70
N ASN A 91 -0.95 8.13 6.42
CA ASN A 91 0.24 8.42 5.64
C ASN A 91 0.81 9.78 6.08
N PRO A 92 2.08 9.87 6.50
CA PRO A 92 2.66 11.12 7.00
C PRO A 92 2.65 12.25 5.96
N LYS A 93 2.61 11.92 4.65
CA LYS A 93 2.51 12.93 3.59
C LYS A 93 1.20 13.70 3.64
N TRP A 94 0.13 13.13 4.19
CA TRP A 94 -1.17 13.80 4.28
C TRP A 94 -1.14 14.91 5.33
N GLU A 95 -0.46 14.69 6.45
CA GLU A 95 -0.28 15.70 7.50
C GLU A 95 0.54 16.87 6.94
N THR A 96 1.68 16.57 6.30
CA THR A 96 2.51 17.61 5.66
C THR A 96 1.75 18.37 4.57
N LEU A 97 0.93 17.69 3.76
CA LEU A 97 0.12 18.36 2.74
C LEU A 97 -0.89 19.31 3.38
N ASN A 98 -1.54 18.90 4.47
CA ASN A 98 -2.51 19.73 5.17
C ASN A 98 -1.86 20.98 5.78
N GLU A 99 -0.67 20.84 6.36
CA GLU A 99 0.11 21.97 6.86
C GLU A 99 0.41 22.99 5.76
N VAL A 100 0.89 22.52 4.60
CA VAL A 100 1.18 23.39 3.44
C VAL A 100 -0.09 24.06 2.91
N LEU A 101 -1.22 23.35 2.84
CA LEU A 101 -2.49 23.94 2.38
C LEU A 101 -2.98 25.04 3.33
N ILE A 102 -2.84 24.84 4.63
CA ILE A 102 -3.20 25.84 5.66
C ILE A 102 -2.27 27.05 5.56
N GLU A 103 -0.97 26.85 5.29
CA GLU A 103 -0.02 27.94 5.06
C GLU A 103 -0.42 28.78 3.84
N VAL A 104 -0.72 28.14 2.71
CA VAL A 104 -1.17 28.83 1.48
C VAL A 104 -2.46 29.62 1.71
N GLU A 105 -3.40 29.09 2.51
CA GLU A 105 -4.63 29.81 2.84
C GLU A 105 -4.38 31.07 3.70
N ARG A 106 -3.39 31.02 4.62
CA ARG A 106 -3.03 32.19 5.45
C ARG A 106 -2.31 33.28 4.67
N ASP A 107 -1.49 32.89 3.70
CA ASP A 107 -0.71 33.80 2.87
C ASP A 107 -1.55 34.47 1.78
N ASP A 108 -2.80 34.04 1.59
CA ASP A 108 -3.74 34.73 0.71
C ASP A 108 -4.26 36.03 1.34
N GLU A 109 -3.53 37.11 1.12
CA GLU A 109 -3.92 38.46 1.55
C GLU A 109 -5.17 38.99 0.80
N SER A 110 -5.52 38.36 -0.33
CA SER A 110 -6.56 38.84 -1.25
C SER A 110 -7.93 38.18 -0.99
N LYS A 111 -8.64 38.66 0.03
CA LYS A 111 -10.01 38.18 0.38
C LYS A 111 -11.08 38.27 -0.73
N ASP A 112 -10.74 38.82 -1.91
CA ASP A 112 -11.65 39.11 -3.01
C ASP A 112 -11.52 38.13 -4.19
N SER A 113 -10.49 37.26 -4.21
CA SER A 113 -10.31 36.23 -5.24
C SER A 113 -10.44 34.84 -4.62
N GLN A 114 -11.25 33.96 -5.23
CA GLN A 114 -11.23 32.53 -4.87
C GLN A 114 -9.88 31.93 -5.27
N SER A 115 -8.92 31.93 -4.35
CA SER A 115 -7.63 31.28 -4.55
C SER A 115 -7.82 29.80 -4.87
N THR A 116 -7.34 29.40 -6.04
CA THR A 116 -7.46 28.03 -6.54
C THR A 116 -6.09 27.36 -6.44
N VAL A 117 -6.01 26.27 -5.67
CA VAL A 117 -4.80 25.47 -5.52
C VAL A 117 -4.84 24.26 -6.45
N LEU A 118 -3.81 24.10 -7.29
CA LEU A 118 -3.65 22.94 -8.16
C LEU A 118 -2.61 21.96 -7.59
N ILE A 119 -3.07 20.76 -7.22
CA ILE A 119 -2.20 19.67 -6.73
C ILE A 119 -1.91 18.69 -7.88
N LEU A 120 -0.64 18.53 -8.23
CA LEU A 120 -0.18 17.57 -9.25
C LEU A 120 0.29 16.27 -8.59
N VAL A 121 -0.20 15.14 -9.09
CA VAL A 121 0.14 13.81 -8.59
C VAL A 121 0.46 12.83 -9.72
N GLU A 122 1.26 11.81 -9.42
CA GLU A 122 1.75 10.83 -10.40
C GLU A 122 0.63 9.93 -10.96
N SER A 123 -0.36 9.57 -10.15
CA SER A 123 -1.33 8.52 -10.50
C SER A 123 -2.77 8.94 -10.24
N ARG A 124 -3.70 8.43 -11.07
CA ARG A 124 -5.15 8.61 -10.84
C ARG A 124 -5.61 8.05 -9.49
N TYR A 125 -4.96 7.00 -9.00
CA TYR A 125 -5.24 6.46 -7.68
C TYR A 125 -4.98 7.50 -6.59
N THR A 126 -3.82 8.16 -6.65
CA THR A 126 -3.45 9.22 -5.71
C THR A 126 -4.41 10.40 -5.81
N VAL A 127 -4.94 10.73 -7.00
CA VAL A 127 -5.99 11.75 -7.15
C VAL A 127 -7.23 11.38 -6.35
N THR A 128 -7.77 10.18 -6.54
CA THR A 128 -8.97 9.73 -5.83
C THR A 128 -8.73 9.69 -4.31
N GLN A 129 -7.58 9.16 -3.89
CA GLN A 129 -7.21 9.07 -2.48
C GLN A 129 -7.10 10.46 -1.84
N LEU A 130 -6.37 11.40 -2.45
CA LEU A 130 -6.24 12.75 -1.90
C LEU A 130 -7.58 13.48 -1.91
N LYS A 131 -8.40 13.30 -2.94
CA LYS A 131 -9.75 13.87 -2.97
C LYS A 131 -10.56 13.38 -1.76
N GLU A 132 -10.60 12.07 -1.52
CA GLU A 132 -11.32 11.51 -0.36
C GLU A 132 -10.78 12.05 0.96
N VAL A 133 -9.44 12.05 1.14
CA VAL A 133 -8.78 12.57 2.36
C VAL A 133 -9.13 14.04 2.61
N LEU A 134 -9.10 14.88 1.58
CA LEU A 134 -9.40 16.31 1.70
C LEU A 134 -10.90 16.60 1.89
N THR A 135 -11.79 15.71 1.43
CA THR A 135 -13.26 15.91 1.55
C THR A 135 -13.89 15.30 2.81
N VAL A 136 -13.45 14.11 3.23
CA VAL A 136 -14.06 13.34 4.32
C VAL A 136 -13.13 13.23 5.53
N GLY A 137 -11.82 13.34 5.32
CA GLY A 137 -10.81 13.13 6.34
C GLY A 137 -10.10 11.78 6.18
N ALA A 138 -8.87 11.70 6.67
CA ALA A 138 -8.03 10.52 6.54
C ALA A 138 -8.60 9.30 7.29
N GLU A 139 -9.10 9.51 8.51
CA GLU A 139 -9.59 8.43 9.38
C GLU A 139 -10.86 7.76 8.82
N GLU A 140 -11.82 8.56 8.37
CA GLU A 140 -13.07 8.05 7.79
C GLU A 140 -12.80 7.34 6.45
N MET A 141 -11.97 7.93 5.58
CA MET A 141 -11.58 7.30 4.31
C MET A 141 -10.92 5.93 4.53
N LEU A 142 -10.00 5.84 5.49
CA LEU A 142 -9.34 4.57 5.82
C LEU A 142 -10.32 3.56 6.43
N SER A 143 -11.22 4.01 7.31
CA SER A 143 -12.26 3.17 7.92
C SER A 143 -13.21 2.61 6.88
N ASP A 144 -13.63 3.42 5.92
CA ASP A 144 -14.50 3.01 4.82
C ASP A 144 -13.79 2.02 3.88
N LYS A 145 -12.52 2.26 3.56
CA LYS A 145 -11.73 1.29 2.78
C LYS A 145 -11.54 -0.02 3.51
N TYR A 146 -11.33 0.02 4.83
CA TYR A 146 -11.21 -1.18 5.63
C TYR A 146 -12.51 -1.98 5.61
N LYS A 147 -13.66 -1.35 5.86
CA LYS A 147 -14.99 -1.97 5.76
C LYS A 147 -15.26 -2.52 4.36
N LEU A 148 -14.87 -1.79 3.31
CA LEU A 148 -15.05 -2.21 1.92
C LEU A 148 -14.26 -3.48 1.58
N PHE A 149 -13.04 -3.62 2.10
CA PHE A 149 -12.17 -4.74 1.77
C PHE A 149 -12.29 -5.93 2.72
N PHE A 150 -12.61 -5.71 3.99
CA PHE A 150 -12.61 -6.73 5.03
C PHE A 150 -13.98 -6.95 5.68
N GLY A 151 -14.97 -6.09 5.38
CA GLY A 151 -16.30 -6.14 5.99
C GLY A 151 -16.38 -5.40 7.34
N SER A 152 -17.61 -5.20 7.83
CA SER A 152 -17.91 -4.53 9.09
C SER A 152 -17.57 -5.38 10.33
N ASP A 153 -17.43 -6.69 10.16
CA ASP A 153 -17.00 -7.62 11.20
C ASP A 153 -15.51 -7.91 11.06
N GLY A 154 -14.77 -7.73 12.15
CA GLY A 154 -13.35 -8.05 12.25
C GLY A 154 -13.05 -9.54 12.11
N SER A 155 -13.27 -10.10 10.93
CA SER A 155 -12.80 -11.44 10.57
C SER A 155 -11.33 -11.37 10.11
N LEU A 156 -10.48 -10.93 11.03
CA LEU A 156 -9.09 -11.36 11.12
C LEU A 156 -8.88 -12.20 12.40
N LYS A 157 -9.96 -12.82 12.90
CA LYS A 157 -9.89 -14.00 13.76
C LYS A 157 -9.75 -15.23 12.87
N GLU A 158 -8.53 -15.50 12.43
CA GLU A 158 -7.97 -16.84 12.19
C GLU A 158 -6.68 -16.69 11.38
N ASP A 159 -5.56 -16.80 12.08
CA ASP A 159 -4.49 -17.75 11.74
C ASP A 159 -3.55 -17.85 12.95
N SER A 160 -4.15 -18.23 14.08
CA SER A 160 -3.45 -18.87 15.19
C SER A 160 -3.92 -20.32 15.23
N GLN A 161 -3.84 -21.04 14.11
CA GLN A 161 -3.94 -22.50 14.01
C GLN A 161 -3.88 -22.92 12.54
N ASN A 162 -2.67 -23.21 12.06
CA ASN A 162 -2.41 -24.38 11.23
C ASN A 162 -0.89 -24.52 11.06
N THR A 163 -0.33 -25.38 11.92
CA THR A 163 0.95 -26.14 11.80
C THR A 163 2.19 -25.40 11.33
#